data_AF-A0A3B8R5J3-F1
#
_entry.id   AF-A0A3B8R5J3-F1
#
_cell.length_a   1.000
_cell.length_b   1.000
_cell.length_c   1.000
_cell.angle_alpha   90.00
_cell.angle_beta   90.00
_cell.angle_gamma   90.00
#
_symmetry.space_group_name_H-M   'P 1'
#
loop_
_entity.id
_entity.type
_entity.pdbx_description
1 polymer ?
#
loop_
_entity_poly.entity_id
_entity_poly.type
_entity_poly.pdbx_seq_one_letter_code
_entity_poly.pdbx_strand_id
1 'polypeptide(L)'
;MENIYEQFFFLKYSGGWSLTEAYNLPVGLRNWFVKRLLKQIKDENEAIERASKGGGNGSQELSSFNQPRMPNELEEVIKRRKS
;
A
#
# COMPACT_ATOMS: atom_id res chain seq x y z
N MET A 1 34.79 -2.12 -8.53
CA MET A 1 34.35 -3.36 -7.84
C MET A 1 33.26 -3.08 -6.80
N GLU A 2 33.30 -1.94 -6.11
CA GLU A 2 32.30 -1.49 -5.12
C GLU A 2 30.84 -1.59 -5.61
N ASN A 3 30.56 -1.10 -6.82
CA ASN A 3 29.23 -1.11 -7.44
C ASN A 3 28.63 -2.54 -7.65
N ILE A 4 29.47 -3.58 -7.71
CA ILE A 4 29.02 -4.97 -7.80
C ILE A 4 28.62 -5.50 -6.41
N TYR A 5 29.39 -5.13 -5.37
CA TYR A 5 29.11 -5.51 -3.99
C TYR A 5 27.87 -4.80 -3.44
N GLU A 6 27.62 -3.55 -3.83
CA GLU A 6 26.38 -2.86 -3.48
C GLU A 6 25.14 -3.55 -4.05
N GLN A 7 25.20 -4.04 -5.29
CA GLN A 7 24.11 -4.83 -5.86
C GLN A 7 23.86 -6.11 -5.08
N PHE A 8 24.93 -6.80 -4.65
CA PHE A 8 24.82 -7.99 -3.81
C PHE A 8 24.24 -7.69 -2.42
N PHE A 9 24.66 -6.58 -1.81
CA PHE A 9 24.13 -6.14 -0.53
C PHE A 9 22.63 -5.85 -0.63
N PHE A 10 22.19 -5.13 -1.68
CA PHE A 10 20.78 -4.87 -1.94
C PHE A 10 19.96 -6.14 -2.18
N LEU A 11 20.49 -7.09 -2.96
CA LEU A 11 19.85 -8.39 -3.22
C LEU A 11 19.71 -9.22 -1.94
N LYS A 12 20.74 -9.20 -1.08
CA LYS A 12 20.74 -9.89 0.22
C LYS A 12 19.76 -9.27 1.20
N TYR A 13 19.76 -7.94 1.29
CA TYR A 13 18.97 -7.18 2.25
C TYR A 13 17.47 -7.21 1.96
N SER A 14 17.08 -7.04 0.68
CA SER A 14 15.67 -6.95 0.30
C SER A 14 15.08 -8.25 -0.24
N GLY A 15 15.92 -9.16 -0.78
CA GLY A 15 15.46 -10.35 -1.51
C GLY A 15 15.63 -11.66 -0.78
N GLY A 16 16.38 -11.72 0.33
CA GLY A 16 16.66 -12.99 1.03
C GLY A 16 17.57 -13.96 0.26
N TRP A 17 18.15 -13.54 -0.87
CA TRP A 17 18.98 -14.39 -1.71
C TRP A 17 20.32 -14.71 -1.04
N SER A 18 20.84 -15.94 -1.21
CA SER A 18 22.19 -16.26 -0.75
C SER A 18 23.24 -15.59 -1.65
N LEU A 19 24.38 -15.22 -1.06
CA LEU A 19 25.47 -14.55 -1.77
C LEU A 19 25.99 -15.40 -2.94
N THR A 20 25.91 -16.73 -2.79
CA THR A 20 26.21 -17.75 -3.79
C THR A 20 25.23 -17.78 -4.96
N GLU A 21 23.93 -17.62 -4.72
CA GLU A 21 22.93 -17.55 -5.79
C GLU A 21 23.09 -16.27 -6.60
N ALA A 22 23.25 -15.14 -5.93
CA ALA A 22 23.45 -13.87 -6.61
C ALA A 22 24.72 -13.88 -7.47
N TYR A 23 25.80 -14.56 -7.04
CA TYR A 23 27.06 -14.63 -7.77
C TYR A 23 26.93 -15.35 -9.14
N ASN A 24 26.10 -16.39 -9.19
CA ASN A 24 25.88 -17.22 -10.39
C ASN A 24 24.92 -16.59 -11.42
N LEU A 25 24.23 -15.50 -11.08
CA LEU A 25 23.31 -14.86 -12.03
C LEU A 25 24.02 -14.08 -13.15
N PRO A 26 23.50 -14.09 -14.39
CA PRO A 26 23.96 -13.19 -15.43
C PRO A 26 23.88 -11.72 -14.99
N VAL A 27 24.90 -10.92 -15.30
CA VAL A 27 25.00 -9.50 -14.91
C VAL A 27 23.79 -8.69 -15.38
N GLY A 28 23.24 -9.00 -16.56
CA GLY A 28 22.02 -8.37 -17.08
C GLY A 28 20.79 -8.60 -16.20
N LEU A 29 20.63 -9.82 -15.67
CA LEU A 29 19.50 -10.18 -14.82
C LEU A 29 19.63 -9.54 -13.43
N ARG A 30 20.85 -9.47 -12.88
CA ARG A 30 21.14 -8.71 -11.65
C ARG A 30 20.77 -7.24 -11.78
N ASN A 31 21.24 -6.59 -12.85
CA ASN A 31 20.93 -5.18 -13.12
C ASN A 31 19.42 -4.95 -13.31
N TRP A 32 18.73 -5.86 -14.02
CA TRP A 32 17.29 -5.77 -14.20
C TRP A 32 16.54 -5.91 -12.87
N PHE A 33 16.94 -6.88 -12.03
CA PHE A 33 16.30 -7.11 -10.73
C PHE A 33 16.50 -5.93 -9.78
N VAL A 34 17.72 -5.41 -9.66
CA VAL A 34 18.01 -4.22 -8.83
C VAL A 34 17.19 -3.01 -9.29
N LYS A 35 17.13 -2.76 -10.60
CA LYS A 35 16.29 -1.67 -11.16
C LYS A 35 14.81 -1.89 -10.88
N ARG A 36 14.31 -3.11 -11.00
CA ARG A 36 12.92 -3.46 -10.74
C ARG A 36 12.56 -3.28 -9.26
N LEU A 37 13.45 -3.70 -8.36
CA LEU A 37 13.29 -3.55 -6.91
C LEU A 37 13.29 -2.07 -6.50
N LEU A 38 14.23 -1.28 -7.02
CA LEU A 38 14.27 0.17 -6.78
C LEU A 38 12.96 0.84 -7.23
N LYS A 39 12.41 0.42 -8.38
CA LYS A 39 11.11 0.90 -8.84
C LYS A 39 10.00 0.54 -7.85
N GLN A 40 9.94 -0.71 -7.39
CA GLN A 40 8.92 -1.14 -6.45
C GLN A 40 8.96 -0.34 -5.13
N ILE A 41 10.15 -0.15 -4.55
CA ILE A 41 10.32 0.64 -3.32
C ILE A 41 9.85 2.09 -3.52
N LYS A 42 10.14 2.67 -4.69
CA LYS A 42 9.69 4.03 -5.03
C LYS A 42 8.18 4.09 -5.18
N ASP A 43 7.58 3.13 -5.88
CA ASP A 43 6.14 3.06 -6.11
C ASP A 43 5.37 2.86 -4.78
N GLU A 44 5.90 2.02 -3.87
CA GLU A 44 5.35 1.82 -2.51
C GLU A 44 5.42 3.11 -1.68
N ASN A 45 6.57 3.81 -1.69
CA ASN A 45 6.71 5.08 -0.99
C ASN A 45 5.78 6.16 -1.55
N GLU A 46 5.63 6.23 -2.88
CA GLU A 46 4.70 7.16 -3.52
C GLU A 46 3.24 6.84 -3.17
N ALA A 47 2.87 5.56 -3.09
CA ALA A 47 1.54 5.14 -2.65
C ALA A 47 1.27 5.54 -1.20
N ILE A 48 2.26 5.37 -0.30
CA ILE A 48 2.17 5.81 1.10
C ILE A 48 2.07 7.34 1.19
N GLU A 49 2.87 8.07 0.42
CA GLU A 49 2.77 9.53 0.37
C GLU A 49 1.42 10.01 -0.16
N ARG A 50 0.88 9.38 -1.20
CA ARG A 50 -0.45 9.71 -1.73
C ARG A 50 -1.56 9.36 -0.75
N ALA A 51 -1.46 8.23 -0.05
CA ALA A 51 -2.42 7.85 0.99
C ALA A 51 -2.38 8.82 2.18
N SER A 52 -1.18 9.23 2.62
CA SER A 52 -1.02 10.19 3.71
C SER A 52 -1.44 11.62 3.34
N LYS A 53 -1.20 12.05 2.10
CA LYS A 53 -1.63 13.36 1.58
C LYS A 53 -3.09 13.39 1.12
N GLY A 54 -3.70 12.23 0.87
CA GLY A 54 -5.07 12.06 0.38
C GLY A 54 -6.18 12.16 1.42
N GLY A 55 -5.85 12.44 2.69
CA GLY A 55 -6.81 12.49 3.81
C GLY A 55 -7.78 13.68 3.84
N GLY A 56 -8.11 14.30 2.69
CA GLY A 56 -8.76 15.62 2.68
C GLY A 56 -10.10 15.79 1.95
N ASN A 57 -10.52 14.93 1.01
CA ASN A 57 -11.57 15.35 0.06
C ASN A 57 -12.69 14.35 -0.27
N GLY A 58 -12.83 13.23 0.47
CA GLY A 58 -13.80 12.19 0.07
C GLY A 58 -14.51 11.42 1.18
N SER A 59 -14.09 11.53 2.45
CA SER A 59 -14.83 10.92 3.55
C SER A 59 -15.93 11.87 4.00
N GLN A 60 -17.11 11.78 3.38
CA GLN A 60 -18.32 12.38 3.94
C GLN A 60 -18.70 11.59 5.20
N GLU A 61 -18.43 12.17 6.36
CA GLU A 61 -19.00 11.66 7.61
C GLU A 61 -20.53 11.81 7.56
N LEU A 62 -21.25 10.84 8.14
CA LEU A 62 -22.71 10.84 8.18
C LEU A 62 -23.23 11.96 9.10
N SER A 63 -23.39 13.16 8.54
CA SER A 63 -24.02 14.29 9.24
C SER A 63 -25.55 14.16 9.25
N SER A 64 -26.22 14.90 10.13
CA SER A 64 -27.70 14.98 10.17
C SER A 64 -28.35 15.35 8.83
N PHE A 65 -27.59 15.96 7.91
CA PHE A 65 -28.05 16.38 6.59
C PHE A 65 -27.83 15.32 5.49
N ASN A 66 -27.00 14.30 5.74
CA ASN A 66 -26.65 13.25 4.77
C ASN A 66 -26.97 11.83 5.30
N GLN A 67 -27.64 11.73 6.44
CA GLN A 67 -28.08 10.43 6.96
C GLN A 67 -29.26 9.89 6.13
N PRO A 68 -29.24 8.59 5.79
CA PRO A 68 -30.35 7.98 5.08
C PRO A 68 -31.62 8.04 5.93
N ARG A 69 -32.75 8.34 5.29
CA ARG A 69 -34.05 8.37 5.97
C ARG A 69 -34.40 6.99 6.51
N MET A 70 -34.83 6.93 7.77
CA MET A 70 -35.25 5.69 8.43
C MET A 70 -36.41 5.03 7.66
N PRO A 71 -36.36 3.71 7.43
CA PRO A 71 -37.48 2.96 6.83
C PRO A 71 -38.75 3.02 7.69
N ASN A 72 -39.91 3.18 7.04
CA ASN A 72 -41.22 3.36 7.69
C ASN A 72 -41.55 2.25 8.71
N GLU A 73 -41.17 1.00 8.43
CA GLU A 73 -41.42 -0.15 9.31
C GLU A 73 -40.72 0.01 10.67
N LEU A 74 -39.52 0.59 10.69
CA LEU A 74 -38.77 0.83 11.92
C LEU A 74 -39.32 2.04 12.70
N GLU A 75 -39.82 3.06 12.01
CA GLU A 75 -40.49 4.20 12.66
C GLU A 75 -41.75 3.75 13.42
N GLU A 76 -42.56 2.87 12.82
CA GLU A 76 -43.78 2.36 13.45
C GLU A 76 -43.50 1.50 14.69
N VAL A 77 -42.46 0.66 14.64
CA VAL A 77 -42.05 -0.18 15.79
C VAL A 77 -41.56 0.69 16.95
N ILE A 78 -40.79 1.75 16.67
CA ILE A 78 -40.31 2.67 17.70
C ILE A 78 -41.47 3.46 18.32
N LYS A 79 -42.43 3.91 17.51
CA LYS A 79 -43.62 4.65 17.97
C LYS A 79 -44.51 3.78 18.85
N ARG A 80 -44.70 2.50 18.51
CA ARG A 80 -45.42 1.53 19.34
C ARG A 80 -44.73 1.24 20.67
N ARG A 81 -43.39 1.31 20.75
CA ARG A 81 -42.63 1.11 22.00
C ARG A 81 -42.62 2.33 22.93
N LYS A 82 -42.92 3.52 22.43
CA LYS A 82 -42.94 4.78 23.22
C LYS A 82 -44.35 5.20 23.67
N SER A 83 -45.39 4.51 23.20
CA SER A 83 -46.75 4.58 23.71
C SER A 83 -46.94 3.65 24.89
#